data_AF-A0A553RN45-F1
#
_entry.id   AF-A0A553RN45-F1
#
_cell.length_a   1.000
_cell.length_b   1.000
_cell.length_c   1.000
_cell.angle_alpha   90.00
_cell.angle_beta   90.00
_cell.angle_gamma   90.00
#
_symmetry.space_group_name_H-M   'P 1'
#
loop_
_entity.id
_entity.type
_entity.pdbx_description
1 polymer ?
#
loop_
_entity_poly.entity_id
_entity_poly.type
_entity_poly.pdbx_seq_one_letter_code
_entity_poly.pdbx_strand_id
1 'polypeptide(L)' 'MSDPAVRRVVSDIIRSPEDKREYRGLEFTNGLKAILISDPTTDKSSAALDVQ' A
#
# COMPACT_ATOMS: atom_id res chain seq x y z
N MET A 1 -14.98 8.01 6.34
CA MET A 1 -15.92 7.22 5.52
C MET A 1 -15.23 5.92 5.16
N SER A 2 -15.81 4.77 5.48
CA SER A 2 -15.31 3.48 5.00
C SER A 2 -15.64 3.36 3.52
N ASP A 3 -14.63 3.23 2.67
CA ASP A 3 -14.83 3.01 1.24
C ASP A 3 -15.46 1.61 1.03
N PRO A 4 -16.57 1.48 0.29
CA PRO A 4 -17.25 0.20 0.09
C PRO A 4 -16.40 -0.84 -0.67
N ALA A 5 -15.35 -0.42 -1.37
CA ALA A 5 -14.44 -1.33 -2.07
C ALA A 5 -13.32 -1.88 -1.17
N VAL A 6 -13.09 -1.28 0.00
CA VAL A 6 -11.96 -1.64 0.87
C VAL A 6 -12.46 -2.45 2.06
N ARG A 7 -11.99 -3.69 2.16
CA ARG A 7 -12.29 -4.60 3.26
C ARG A 7 -11.45 -4.30 4.50
N ARG A 8 -10.16 -3.98 4.31
CA ARG A 8 -9.23 -3.72 5.42
C ARG A 8 -8.17 -2.71 5.02
N VAL A 9 -7.81 -1.85 5.97
CA VAL A 9 -6.67 -0.93 5.89
C VAL A 9 -5.66 -1.27 6.98
N VAL A 10 -4.37 -1.27 6.63
CA VAL A 10 -3.25 -1.44 7.56
C VAL A 10 -2.33 -0.24 7.42
N SER A 11 -2.26 0.59 8.47
CA SER A 11 -1.45 1.82 8.46
C SER A 11 -0.05 1.62 9.03
N ASP A 12 0.10 0.78 10.05
CA ASP A 12 1.35 0.61 10.80
C ASP A 12 2.21 -0.51 10.20
N ILE A 13 2.67 -0.30 8.95
CA ILE A 13 3.59 -1.25 8.32
C ILE A 13 5.00 -1.04 8.89
N ILE A 14 5.55 -2.12 9.44
CA ILE A 14 6.92 -2.15 9.97
C ILE A 14 7.89 -1.85 8.83
N ARG A 15 8.73 -0.84 9.03
CA ARG A 15 9.77 -0.38 8.11
C ARG A 15 11.07 -0.10 8.87
N SER A 16 12.17 0.05 8.14
CA SER A 16 13.42 0.52 8.72
C SER A 16 13.25 1.95 9.26
N PRO A 17 13.88 2.33 10.39
CA PRO A 17 13.90 3.71 10.86
C PRO A 17 14.44 4.72 9.84
N GLU A 18 15.36 4.29 8.98
CA GLU A 18 15.96 5.12 7.92
C GLU A 18 15.09 5.22 6.65
N ASP A 19 14.01 4.43 6.58
CA ASP A 19 13.10 4.46 5.45
C ASP A 19 12.10 5.62 5.58
N LYS A 20 12.30 6.65 4.75
CA LYS A 20 11.48 7.86 4.74
C LYS A 20 10.15 7.69 3.99
N ARG A 21 9.93 6.56 3.31
CA ARG A 21 8.72 6.31 2.51
C ARG A 21 7.55 5.96 3.42
N GLU A 22 6.35 6.36 3.03
CA GLU A 22 5.13 5.98 3.74
C GLU A 22 4.48 4.77 3.10
N TYR A 23 3.91 3.91 3.94
CA TYR A 23 3.35 2.63 3.53
C TYR A 23 1.91 2.50 3.99
N ARG A 24 1.08 1.88 3.16
CA ARG A 24 -0.28 1.48 3.54
C ARG A 24 -0.64 0.16 2.90
N GLY A 25 -1.09 -0.79 3.70
CA GLY A 25 -1.66 -2.05 3.23
C GLY A 25 -3.16 -1.92 3.03
N LEU A 26 -3.66 -2.53 1.95
CA LEU A 26 -5.09 -2.62 1.64
C LEU A 26 -5.46 -4.06 1.29
N GLU A 27 -6.62 -4.48 1.79
CA GLU A 27 -7.33 -5.66 1.29
C GLU A 27 -8.65 -5.18 0.70
N PHE A 28 -8.90 -5.50 -0.56
CA PHE A 28 -10.14 -5.16 -1.25
C PHE A 28 -11.20 -6.22 -1.03
N THR A 29 -12.48 -5.86 -1.22
CA THR A 29 -13.61 -6.78 -1.06
C THR A 29 -13.62 -7.92 -2.08
N ASN A 30 -12.94 -7.75 -3.23
CA ASN A 30 -12.74 -8.78 -4.23
C ASN A 30 -11.54 -9.73 -3.93
N GLY A 31 -10.91 -9.59 -2.77
CA GLY A 31 -9.80 -10.44 -2.33
C GLY A 31 -8.41 -9.99 -2.78
N LEU A 32 -8.29 -8.94 -3.60
CA LEU A 32 -7.00 -8.38 -3.96
C LEU A 32 -6.31 -7.76 -2.73
N LYS A 33 -4.99 -7.94 -2.67
CA LYS A 33 -4.12 -7.33 -1.67
C LYS A 33 -3.21 -6.35 -2.35
N ALA A 34 -3.09 -5.15 -1.78
CA ALA A 34 -2.21 -4.12 -2.30
C ALA A 34 -1.37 -3.50 -1.18
N ILE A 35 -0.19 -3.04 -1.56
CA ILE A 35 0.64 -2.15 -0.76
C ILE A 35 0.81 -0.85 -1.54
N LEU A 36 0.52 0.27 -0.88
CA LEU A 36 0.79 1.60 -1.39
C LEU A 36 2.09 2.09 -0.78
N ILE A 37 2.95 2.67 -1.61
CA ILE A 37 4.24 3.24 -1.21
C ILE A 37 4.24 4.69 -1.68
N SER A 38 4.30 5.62 -0.74
CA SER A 38 4.43 7.06 -1.02
C SER A 38 5.88 7.47 -0.84
N ASP A 39 6.49 7.88 -1.94
CA ASP A 39 7.82 8.49 -1.97
C ASP A 39 7.72 9.83 -2.73
N PRO A 40 7.59 10.96 -2.02
CA PRO A 40 7.51 12.28 -2.65
C PRO A 40 8.78 12.69 -3.40
N THR A 41 9.90 11.99 -3.17
CA THR A 41 11.20 12.30 -3.77
C THR A 41 11.51 11.45 -5.00
N THR A 42 10.64 10.50 -5.36
CA THR A 42 10.88 9.64 -6.52
C THR A 42 10.75 10.41 -7.84
N ASP A 43 11.73 10.23 -8.73
CA ASP A 43 11.67 10.74 -10.10
C ASP A 43 10.72 9.91 -10.98
N LYS A 44 10.49 8.64 -10.60
CA LYS A 44 9.71 7.67 -11.39
C LYS A 44 8.82 6.84 -10.50
N SER A 45 7.55 6.74 -10.89
CA SER A 45 6.58 5.83 -10.26
C SER A 45 6.69 4.42 -10.83
N SER A 46 6.16 3.44 -10.09
CA SER A 46 6.11 2.04 -10.51
C SER A 46 4.87 1.33 -9.96
N ALA A 47 4.48 0.23 -10.59
CA ALA A 47 3.41 -0.67 -10.15
C ALA A 47 3.73 -2.10 -10.59
N ALA A 48 3.30 -3.08 -9.81
CA ALA A 48 3.44 -4.51 -10.11
C ALA A 48 2.19 -5.27 -9.65
N LEU A 49 1.90 -6.38 -10.32
CA LEU A 49 0.83 -7.31 -9.97
C LEU A 49 1.39 -8.73 -10.08
N ASP A 50 1.16 -9.51 -9.04
CA ASP A 50 1.55 -10.92 -8.97
C ASP A 50 0.30 -11.80 -9.02
N VAL A 51 0.33 -12.86 -9.84
CA VAL A 51 -0.74 -13.86 -9.95
C VAL A 51 -0.12 -15.20 -9.61
N GLN A 52 -0.60 -15.81 -8.53
CA GLN A 52 -0.17 -17.14 -8.09
C GLN A 52 -1.06 -18.23 -8.69
#